data_AF-A0A523AF46-F1
#
_entry.id   AF-A0A523AF46-F1
#
_cell.length_a   1.000
_cell.length_b   1.000
_cell.length_c   1.000
_cell.angle_alpha   90.00
_cell.angle_beta   90.00
_cell.angle_gamma   90.00
#
_symmetry.space_group_name_H-M   'P 1'
#
loop_
_entity.id
_entity.type
_entity.pdbx_description
1 polymer ?
#
loop_
_entity_poly.entity_id
_entity_poly.type
_entity_poly.pdbx_seq_one_letter_code
_entity_poly.pdbx_strand_id
1 'polypeptide(L)'
;MQREVQICVVGKVFRPNKSKVLALNKTLREYFKLVKWYLGYNSTSKKFLHEKCYEDAKKLFNLNTALIQTARDKAAEILKGFEENRKEGSV
;
A
#
# COMPACT_ATOMS: atom_id res chain seq x y z
N MET A 1 -16.95 5.21 -23.77
CA MET A 1 -16.11 6.19 -23.04
C MET A 1 -15.67 5.73 -21.65
N GLN A 2 -16.52 5.65 -20.61
CA GLN A 2 -16.05 5.35 -19.23
C GLN A 2 -15.26 4.02 -19.12
N ARG A 3 -15.75 2.95 -19.77
CA ARG A 3 -15.08 1.64 -19.80
C ARG A 3 -13.70 1.69 -20.47
N GLU A 4 -13.58 2.45 -21.56
CA GLU A 4 -12.31 2.60 -22.29
C GLU A 4 -11.29 3.40 -21.48
N VAL A 5 -11.76 4.45 -20.78
CA VAL A 5 -10.94 5.22 -19.84
C VAL A 5 -10.41 4.33 -18.72
N GLN A 6 -11.26 3.50 -18.11
CA GLN A 6 -10.83 2.55 -17.08
C GLN A 6 -9.78 1.56 -17.59
N ILE A 7 -9.99 0.97 -18.77
CA ILE A 7 -9.02 0.05 -19.40
C ILE A 7 -7.68 0.76 -19.63
N CYS A 8 -7.73 2.01 -20.09
CA CYS A 8 -6.54 2.83 -20.31
C CYS A 8 -5.79 3.10 -19.00
N VAL A 9 -6.49 3.45 -17.91
CA VAL A 9 -5.90 3.65 -16.58
C VAL A 9 -5.24 2.37 -16.08
N VAL A 10 -5.91 1.22 -16.19
CA VAL A 10 -5.31 -0.07 -15.80
C VAL A 10 -4.04 -0.35 -16.60
N GLY A 11 -4.10 -0.24 -17.93
CA GLY A 11 -2.98 -0.54 -18.82
C GLY A 11 -1.81 0.44 -18.74
N LYS A 12 -2.04 1.70 -18.31
CA LYS A 12 -0.97 2.71 -18.23
C LYS A 12 -0.44 2.94 -16.83
N VAL A 13 -1.29 2.84 -15.80
CA VAL A 13 -0.92 3.18 -14.42
C VAL A 13 -0.58 1.94 -13.60
N PHE A 14 -1.45 0.92 -13.63
CA PHE A 14 -1.27 -0.26 -12.79
C PHE A 14 -0.47 -1.37 -13.47
N ARG A 15 -0.67 -1.56 -14.79
CA ARG A 15 -0.03 -2.60 -15.61
C ARG A 15 0.69 -1.99 -16.83
N PRO A 16 1.62 -1.03 -16.65
CA PRO A 16 2.33 -0.40 -17.76
C PRO A 16 3.10 -1.44 -18.58
N ASN A 17 3.21 -1.19 -19.89
CA ASN A 17 4.14 -1.94 -20.73
C ASN A 17 5.57 -1.80 -20.18
N LYS A 18 6.37 -2.86 -20.23
CA LYS A 18 7.74 -2.93 -19.67
C LYS A 18 8.63 -1.80 -20.18
N SER A 19 8.47 -1.39 -21.45
CA SER A 19 9.22 -0.30 -22.06
C SER A 19 8.69 1.11 -21.77
N LYS A 20 7.52 1.24 -21.12
CA LYS A 20 6.82 2.52 -20.86
C LYS A 20 6.53 2.74 -19.38
N VAL A 21 7.48 2.37 -18.53
CA VAL A 21 7.39 2.55 -17.08
C VAL A 21 7.83 3.96 -16.70
N LEU A 22 6.89 4.77 -16.20
CA LEU A 22 7.16 6.13 -15.73
C LEU A 22 7.42 6.17 -14.21
N ALA A 23 7.82 7.35 -13.71
CA ALA A 23 8.05 7.61 -12.29
C ALA A 23 6.84 7.23 -11.43
N LEU A 24 5.62 7.63 -11.85
CA LEU A 24 4.39 7.28 -11.16
C LEU A 24 4.25 5.76 -10.94
N ASN A 25 4.50 4.96 -11.97
CA ASN A 25 4.40 3.51 -11.87
C ASN A 25 5.43 2.92 -10.90
N LYS A 26 6.65 3.47 -10.90
CA LYS A 26 7.71 3.06 -9.96
C LYS A 26 7.31 3.38 -8.52
N THR A 27 6.89 4.62 -8.26
CA THR A 27 6.42 5.08 -6.95
C THR A 27 5.24 4.25 -6.46
N LEU A 28 4.25 3.97 -7.32
CA LEU A 28 3.09 3.16 -6.97
C LEU A 28 3.48 1.72 -6.60
N ARG A 29 4.44 1.12 -7.33
CA ARG A 29 4.97 -0.20 -6.99
C ARG A 29 5.71 -0.22 -5.65
N GLU A 30 6.56 0.76 -5.39
CA GLU A 30 7.26 0.88 -4.10
C GLU A 30 6.27 1.11 -2.96
N TYR A 31 5.25 1.95 -3.16
CA TYR A 31 4.17 2.15 -2.20
C TYR A 31 3.43 0.84 -1.89
N PHE A 32 3.07 0.06 -2.90
CA PHE A 32 2.43 -1.24 -2.68
C PHE A 32 3.33 -2.24 -1.95
N LYS A 33 4.65 -2.24 -2.21
CA LYS A 33 5.59 -3.07 -1.45
C LYS A 33 5.63 -2.64 0.02
N LEU A 34 5.66 -1.34 0.30
CA LEU A 34 5.66 -0.81 1.66
C LEU A 34 4.38 -1.18 2.41
N VAL A 35 3.21 -1.07 1.77
CA VAL A 35 1.94 -1.52 2.37
C VAL A 35 2.01 -3.00 2.74
N LYS A 36 2.50 -3.87 1.84
CA LYS A 36 2.67 -5.30 2.13
C LYS A 36 3.67 -5.57 3.25
N TRP A 37 4.75 -4.80 3.30
CA TRP A 37 5.74 -4.89 4.37
C TRP A 37 5.13 -4.54 5.73
N TYR A 38 4.34 -3.47 5.82
CA TYR A 38 3.58 -3.13 7.04
C TYR A 38 2.57 -4.22 7.44
N LEU A 39 1.86 -4.82 6.47
CA LEU A 39 0.95 -5.92 6.73
C LEU A 39 1.64 -7.14 7.36
N GLY A 40 2.92 -7.36 7.04
CA GLY A 40 3.72 -8.43 7.63
C GLY A 40 3.90 -8.32 9.15
N TYR A 41 3.74 -7.13 9.73
CA TYR A 41 3.78 -6.94 11.18
C TYR A 41 2.47 -7.31 11.89
N ASN A 42 1.39 -7.56 11.13
CA ASN A 42 0.08 -7.97 11.63
C ASN A 42 -0.41 -7.16 12.84
N SER A 43 -0.26 -5.83 12.77
CA SER A 43 -0.64 -4.91 13.84
C SER A 43 -1.51 -3.77 13.31
N THR A 44 -2.60 -3.48 14.00
CA THR A 44 -3.50 -2.35 13.71
C THR A 44 -3.11 -1.08 14.45
N SER A 45 -2.12 -1.14 15.35
CA SER A 45 -1.68 -0.02 16.17
C SER A 45 -0.74 0.90 15.40
N LYS A 46 -1.23 2.09 15.03
CA LYS A 46 -0.44 3.11 14.34
C LYS A 46 0.79 3.54 15.14
N LYS A 47 0.66 3.63 16.47
CA LYS A 47 1.76 4.00 17.38
C LYS A 47 2.87 2.95 17.35
N PHE A 48 2.49 1.67 17.48
CA PHE A 48 3.43 0.54 17.41
C PHE A 48 4.19 0.52 16.08
N LEU A 49 3.46 0.63 14.96
CA LEU A 49 4.08 0.64 13.62
C LEU A 49 4.98 1.85 13.42
N HIS A 50 4.66 3.01 14.01
CA HIS A 50 5.51 4.18 13.92
C HIS A 50 6.82 4.01 14.70
N GLU A 51 6.71 3.67 15.98
CA GLU A 51 7.87 3.55 16.88
C GLU A 51 8.84 2.44 16.46
N LYS A 52 8.32 1.34 15.93
CA LYS A 52 9.16 0.17 15.57
C LYS A 52 9.60 0.15 14.12
N CYS A 53 8.83 0.72 13.20
CA CYS A 53 9.00 0.44 11.77
C CYS A 53 9.24 1.70 10.92
N TYR A 54 9.04 2.91 11.44
CA TYR A 54 9.13 4.13 10.62
C TYR A 54 10.55 4.42 10.12
N GLU A 55 11.55 4.30 10.98
CA GLU A 55 12.94 4.52 10.59
C GLU A 55 13.45 3.43 9.63
N ASP A 56 13.01 2.19 9.82
CA ASP A 56 13.31 1.10 8.90
C ASP A 56 12.63 1.31 7.54
N ALA A 57 11.37 1.76 7.54
CA ALA A 57 10.66 2.08 6.30
C ALA A 57 11.36 3.20 5.50
N LYS A 58 11.88 4.23 6.17
CA LYS A 58 12.66 5.29 5.52
C LYS A 58 13.97 4.80 4.91
N LYS A 59 14.64 3.84 5.55
CA LYS A 59 15.91 3.27 5.05
C LYS A 59 15.68 2.30 3.90
N LEU A 60 14.63 1.49 3.99
CA LEU A 60 14.34 0.41 3.04
C LEU A 60 13.60 0.90 1.79
N PHE A 61 12.83 1.97 1.88
CA PHE A 61 11.97 2.45 0.79
C PHE A 61 12.30 3.89 0.41
N ASN A 62 12.53 4.11 -0.89
CA ASN A 62 12.75 5.45 -1.44
C ASN A 62 11.42 6.17 -1.70
N LEU A 63 10.66 6.43 -0.64
CA LEU A 63 9.37 7.13 -0.67
C LEU A 63 9.41 8.36 0.22
N ASN A 64 8.60 9.37 -0.10
CA ASN A 64 8.48 10.53 0.77
C ASN A 64 7.78 10.15 2.10
N THR A 65 7.96 10.98 3.11
CA THR A 65 7.43 10.74 4.46
C THR A 65 5.90 10.63 4.48
N ALA A 66 5.22 11.41 3.65
CA ALA A 66 3.76 11.35 3.52
C ALA A 66 3.28 9.98 3.04
N LEU A 67 3.87 9.44 1.96
CA LEU A 67 3.53 8.13 1.41
C LEU A 67 3.86 7.01 2.40
N ILE A 68 4.95 7.14 3.17
CA ILE A 68 5.30 6.17 4.22
C ILE A 68 4.20 6.14 5.30
N GLN A 69 3.77 7.30 5.77
CA GLN A 69 2.70 7.39 6.77
C GLN A 69 1.35 6.91 6.22
N THR A 70 1.03 7.25 4.97
CA THR A 70 -0.19 6.76 4.31
C THR A 70 -0.17 5.24 4.15
N ALA A 71 0.99 4.64 3.80
CA ALA A 71 1.11 3.20 3.68
C ALA A 71 0.88 2.48 5.03
N ARG A 72 1.43 3.02 6.12
CA ARG A 72 1.20 2.54 7.49
C ARG A 72 -0.30 2.56 7.83
N ASP A 73 -0.93 3.71 7.63
CA ASP A 73 -2.34 3.90 7.95
C ASP A 73 -3.23 2.98 7.12
N LYS A 74 -2.90 2.81 5.84
CA LYS A 74 -3.62 1.91 4.95
C LYS A 74 -3.50 0.44 5.35
N ALA A 75 -2.30 0.01 5.76
CA ALA A 75 -2.09 -1.34 6.26
C ALA A 75 -2.92 -1.61 7.53
N ALA A 76 -2.98 -0.65 8.45
CA ALA A 76 -3.79 -0.77 9.66
C ALA A 76 -5.30 -0.86 9.37
N GLU A 77 -5.81 -0.10 8.40
CA GLU A 77 -7.21 -0.20 7.95
C GLU A 77 -7.52 -1.57 7.33
N ILE A 78 -6.64 -2.08 6.46
CA ILE A 78 -6.82 -3.38 5.81
C ILE A 78 -6.91 -4.49 6.86
N LEU A 79 -6.02 -4.48 7.86
CA LEU A 79 -6.05 -5.47 8.95
C LEU A 79 -7.31 -5.37 9.79
N LYS A 80 -7.77 -4.16 10.14
CA LYS A 80 -9.02 -3.97 10.86
C LYS A 80 -10.21 -4.54 10.10
N GLY A 81 -10.35 -4.21 8.82
CA GLY A 81 -11.43 -4.75 7.99
C GLY A 81 -11.36 -6.28 7.86
N PHE A 82 -10.15 -6.86 7.84
CA PHE A 82 -10.00 -8.31 7.86
C PHE A 82 -10.43 -8.95 9.19
N GLU A 83 -10.07 -8.34 10.32
CA GLU A 83 -10.49 -8.78 11.66
C GLU A 83 -12.01 -8.68 11.85
N GLU A 84 -12.65 -7.63 11.34
CA GLU A 84 -14.10 -7.42 11.36
C GLU A 84 -14.82 -8.50 10.53
N ASN A 85 -14.44 -8.68 9.26
CA ASN A 85 -15.02 -9.70 8.38
C ASN A 85 -14.88 -11.12 8.96
N ARG A 86 -13.76 -11.41 9.64
CA ARG A 86 -13.55 -12.73 10.27
C ARG A 86 -14.49 -12.97 11.45
N LYS A 87 -14.82 -11.93 12.21
CA LYS A 87 -15.78 -12.02 13.33
C LYS A 87 -17.20 -12.21 12.82
N GLU A 88 -17.57 -11.53 11.72
CA GLU A 88 -18.89 -11.64 11.10
C GLU A 88 -19.13 -13.01 10.43
N GLY A 89 -18.11 -13.60 9.79
CA GLY A 89 -18.20 -14.94 9.19
C GLY A 89 -18.07 -16.11 10.17
N SER A 90 -17.95 -15.85 11.47
CA SER A 90 -17.90 -16.88 12.53
C SER A 90 -19.26 -17.11 13.21
N VAL A 91 -20.36 -16.74 12.55
CA VAL A 91 -21.75 -16.97 12.99
C VAL A 91 -22.38 -18.09 12.16
#